data_AF-A0A699UEP8-F1
#
_entry.id   AF-A0A699UEP8-F1
#
_cell.length_a   1.000
_cell.length_b   1.000
_cell.length_c   1.000
_cell.angle_alpha   90.00
_cell.angle_beta   90.00
_cell.angle_gamma   90.00
#
_symmetry.space_group_name_H-M   'P 1'
#
loop_
_entity.id
_entity.type
_entity.pdbx_description
1 polymer ?
#
loop_
_entity_poly.entity_id
_entity_poly.type
_entity_poly.pdbx_seq_one_letter_code
_entity_poly.pdbx_strand_id
1 'polypeptide(L)'
;MVHKSRIQCYNCKEYRHVARECQKPKRAKDAAYHREKMLLCKQEEAGIQLNAEQADWKDDTDDESDDQELEAHYKYMAKLQQVSPDVVDSGPIFDTEPEQK
;
A
#
# COMPACT_ATOMS: atom_id res chain seq x y z
N MET A 1 -18.46 21.17 -11.56
CA MET A 1 -17.40 21.84 -10.78
C MET A 1 -17.26 21.09 -9.46
N VAL A 2 -16.20 20.30 -9.29
CA VAL A 2 -15.93 19.66 -7.98
C VAL A 2 -15.50 20.77 -7.02
N HIS A 3 -16.18 20.88 -5.88
CA HIS A 3 -15.83 21.87 -4.86
C HIS A 3 -14.44 21.53 -4.29
N LYS A 4 -13.38 22.14 -4.85
CA LYS A 4 -11.99 22.00 -4.39
C LYS A 4 -11.82 22.29 -2.89
N SER A 5 -12.76 23.05 -2.30
CA SER A 5 -12.81 23.40 -0.87
C SER A 5 -13.00 22.22 0.10
N ARG A 6 -13.26 21.00 -0.37
CA ARG A 6 -13.33 19.78 0.48
C ARG A 6 -12.18 18.79 0.26
N ILE A 7 -11.24 19.11 -0.62
CA ILE A 7 -10.08 18.25 -0.88
C ILE A 7 -9.04 18.50 0.20
N GLN A 8 -8.58 17.43 0.87
CA GLN A 8 -7.47 17.48 1.82
C GLN A 8 -6.18 17.13 1.10
N CYS A 9 -5.23 18.06 1.07
CA CYS A 9 -3.93 17.88 0.45
C CYS A 9 -3.13 16.74 1.14
N TYR A 10 -2.64 15.78 0.37
CA TYR A 10 -1.84 14.66 0.90
C TYR A 10 -0.46 15.10 1.39
N ASN A 11 0.06 16.20 0.84
CA ASN A 11 1.36 16.77 1.20
C ASN A 11 1.33 17.46 2.58
N CYS A 12 0.44 18.45 2.78
CA CYS A 12 0.40 19.27 4.01
C CYS A 12 -0.77 18.97 4.96
N LYS A 13 -1.69 18.06 4.57
CA LYS A 13 -2.90 17.68 5.32
C LYS A 13 -3.91 18.82 5.55
N GLU A 14 -3.75 19.95 4.85
CA GLU A 14 -4.70 21.07 4.85
C GLU A 14 -5.79 20.89 3.78
N TYR A 15 -6.97 21.47 4.00
CA TYR A 15 -8.05 21.49 3.01
C TYR A 15 -7.86 22.63 2.01
N ARG A 16 -8.43 22.49 0.80
CA ARG A 16 -8.67 23.47 -0.29
C ARG A 16 -7.96 23.16 -1.61
N HIS A 17 -6.84 22.44 -1.56
CA HIS A 17 -5.96 22.25 -2.71
C HIS A 17 -5.50 20.80 -2.79
N VAL A 18 -5.04 20.42 -3.98
CA VAL A 18 -4.42 19.12 -4.24
C VAL A 18 -2.92 19.16 -3.96
N ALA A 19 -2.28 18.01 -3.71
CA ALA A 19 -0.85 17.92 -3.43
C ALA A 19 0.01 18.62 -4.49
N ARG A 20 -0.35 18.49 -5.78
CA ARG A 20 0.35 19.17 -6.89
C ARG A 20 0.30 20.69 -6.83
N GLU A 21 -0.76 21.26 -6.25
CA GLU A 21 -0.95 22.71 -6.07
C GLU A 21 -0.36 23.20 -4.73
N CYS A 22 0.23 22.30 -3.91
CA CYS A 22 0.75 22.65 -2.60
C CYS A 22 2.06 23.44 -2.71
N GLN A 23 2.09 24.62 -2.09
CA GLN A 23 3.30 25.46 -2.02
C GLN A 23 4.26 25.06 -0.89
N LYS A 24 3.84 24.15 0.00
CA LYS A 24 4.71 23.62 1.05
C LYS A 24 5.75 22.69 0.42
N PRO A 25 6.95 22.56 1.00
CA PRO A 25 7.92 21.58 0.55
C PRO A 25 7.29 20.20 0.41
N LYS A 26 7.74 19.43 -0.60
CA LYS A 26 7.28 18.05 -0.75
C LYS A 26 7.62 17.25 0.51
N ARG A 27 6.69 16.39 0.91
CA ARG A 27 6.86 15.43 2.00
C ARG A 27 8.09 14.57 1.72
N ALA A 28 8.82 14.22 2.77
CA ALA A 28 9.93 13.28 2.65
C ALA A 28 9.41 11.94 2.11
N LYS A 29 10.15 11.35 1.17
CA LYS A 29 9.91 10.02 0.61
C LYS A 29 10.36 8.93 1.59
N ASP A 30 9.78 8.95 2.78
CA ASP A 30 10.07 7.95 3.81
C ASP A 30 9.31 6.64 3.55
N ALA A 31 9.58 5.61 4.35
CA ALA A 31 8.91 4.32 4.21
C ALA A 31 7.38 4.43 4.37
N ALA A 32 6.86 5.44 5.08
CA ALA A 32 5.41 5.62 5.23
C ALA A 32 4.79 6.20 3.95
N TYR A 33 5.46 7.17 3.32
CA TYR A 33 5.10 7.72 2.02
C TYR A 33 4.89 6.60 0.99
N HIS A 34 5.91 5.76 0.81
CA HIS A 34 5.84 4.70 -0.20
C HIS A 34 4.81 3.62 0.13
N ARG A 35 4.66 3.25 1.41
CA ARG A 35 3.60 2.31 1.83
C ARG A 35 2.21 2.86 1.52
N GLU A 36 1.98 4.15 1.76
CA GLU A 36 0.71 4.81 1.47
C GLU A 36 0.42 4.81 -0.04
N LYS A 37 1.43 5.10 -0.88
CA LYS A 37 1.32 5.03 -2.35
C LYS A 37 0.98 3.62 -2.84
N MET A 38 1.67 2.60 -2.32
CA MET A 38 1.38 1.18 -2.61
C MET A 38 -0.05 0.77 -2.23
N LEU A 39 -0.57 1.27 -1.10
CA LEU A 39 -1.93 0.96 -0.67
C LEU A 39 -2.99 1.54 -1.63
N LEU A 40 -2.72 2.70 -2.23
CA LEU A 40 -3.59 3.28 -3.24
C LEU A 40 -3.60 2.45 -4.53
N CYS A 41 -2.44 1.94 -4.98
CA CYS A 41 -2.37 1.02 -6.11
C CYS A 41 -3.21 -0.23 -5.88
N LYS A 42 -3.09 -0.86 -4.69
CA LYS A 42 -3.88 -2.03 -4.33
C LYS A 42 -5.38 -1.78 -4.25
N GLN A 43 -5.80 -0.58 -3.80
CA GLN A 43 -7.22 -0.20 -3.80
C GLN A 43 -7.76 -0.15 -5.23
N GLU A 44 -7.02 0.48 -6.15
CA GLU A 44 -7.42 0.55 -7.56
C GLU A 44 -7.45 -0.83 -8.23
N GLU A 45 -6.46 -1.69 -7.96
CA GLU A 45 -6.45 -3.10 -8.41
C GLU A 45 -7.67 -3.88 -7.89
N ALA A 46 -8.10 -3.61 -6.65
CA ALA A 46 -9.31 -4.17 -6.06
C ALA A 46 -10.61 -3.55 -6.62
N GLY A 47 -10.53 -2.64 -7.59
CA GLY A 47 -11.66 -1.94 -8.18
C GLY A 47 -12.27 -0.85 -7.29
N ILE A 48 -11.57 -0.45 -6.22
CA ILE A 48 -12.02 0.62 -5.32
C ILE A 48 -11.70 1.96 -5.98
N GLN A 49 -12.72 2.81 -6.09
CA GLN A 49 -12.56 4.13 -6.69
C GLN A 49 -11.81 5.07 -5.75
N LEU A 50 -10.66 5.56 -6.21
CA LEU A 50 -9.88 6.59 -5.52
C LEU A 50 -10.57 7.95 -5.61
N ASN A 51 -10.35 8.78 -4.60
CA ASN A 51 -10.78 10.19 -4.69
C ASN A 51 -9.83 10.99 -5.60
N ALA A 52 -10.25 12.20 -5.99
CA ALA A 52 -9.51 13.03 -6.94
C ALA A 52 -8.08 13.38 -6.48
N GLU A 53 -7.87 13.54 -5.17
CA GLU A 53 -6.55 13.83 -4.61
C GLU A 53 -5.66 12.60 -4.55
N GLN A 54 -6.22 11.45 -4.18
CA GLN A 54 -5.49 10.18 -4.15
C GLN A 54 -5.02 9.79 -5.55
N ALA A 55 -5.88 10.00 -6.56
CA ALA A 55 -5.53 9.75 -7.95
C ALA A 55 -4.43 10.71 -8.44
N ASP A 56 -4.56 12.03 -8.17
CA ASP A 56 -3.56 13.04 -8.55
C ASP A 56 -2.21 12.79 -7.86
N TRP A 57 -2.22 12.50 -6.56
CA TRP A 57 -0.99 12.25 -5.79
C TRP A 57 -0.28 10.95 -6.19
N LYS A 58 -1.03 9.89 -6.53
CA LYS A 58 -0.46 8.64 -7.02
C LYS A 58 0.25 8.84 -8.37
N ASP A 59 -0.32 9.67 -9.24
CA ASP A 59 0.18 9.98 -10.60
C ASP A 59 1.22 11.11 -10.63
N ASP A 60 1.69 11.61 -9.48
CA ASP A 60 2.73 12.64 -9.43
C ASP A 60 4.05 12.07 -10.01
N THR A 61 4.32 12.42 -11.27
CA THR A 61 5.45 11.91 -12.09
C THR A 61 6.82 12.41 -11.63
N ASP A 62 6.87 13.34 -10.70
CA ASP A 62 8.13 13.81 -10.07
C ASP A 62 8.80 12.74 -9.19
N ASP A 63 8.20 11.55 -9.11
CA ASP A 63 8.54 10.50 -8.15
C ASP A 63 8.96 9.14 -8.79
N GLU A 64 8.98 9.04 -10.12
CA GLU A 64 9.02 7.74 -10.82
C GLU A 64 10.26 6.86 -10.56
N SER A 65 11.44 7.44 -10.27
CA SER A 65 12.68 6.65 -10.18
C SER A 65 12.84 5.85 -8.88
N ASP A 66 12.41 6.39 -7.75
CA ASP A 66 12.59 5.76 -6.42
C ASP A 66 11.50 4.71 -6.16
N ASP A 67 10.29 4.96 -6.67
CA ASP A 67 9.15 4.07 -6.53
C ASP A 67 9.32 2.79 -7.34
N GLN A 68 9.92 2.85 -8.53
CA GLN A 68 10.10 1.68 -9.40
C GLN A 68 10.96 0.60 -8.75
N GLU A 69 12.03 0.99 -8.03
CA GLU A 69 12.92 0.05 -7.35
C GLU A 69 12.25 -0.58 -6.12
N LEU A 70 11.51 0.22 -5.35
CA LEU A 70 10.80 -0.26 -4.17
C LEU A 70 9.57 -1.13 -4.52
N GLU A 71 8.84 -0.77 -5.57
CA GLU A 71 7.75 -1.56 -6.16
C GLU A 71 8.29 -2.93 -6.65
N ALA A 72 9.43 -2.94 -7.36
CA ALA A 72 10.07 -4.17 -7.80
C ALA A 72 10.49 -5.05 -6.61
N HIS A 73 11.07 -4.44 -5.56
CA HIS A 73 11.45 -5.14 -4.34
C HIS A 73 10.24 -5.73 -3.60
N TYR A 74 9.13 -4.99 -3.50
CA TYR A 74 7.92 -5.48 -2.83
C TYR A 74 7.18 -6.54 -3.64
N LYS A 75 7.11 -6.40 -4.97
CA LYS A 75 6.60 -7.45 -5.88
C LYS A 75 7.42 -8.72 -5.78
N TYR A 76 8.74 -8.61 -5.62
CA TYR A 76 9.60 -9.75 -5.37
C TYR A 76 9.26 -10.43 -4.04
N MET A 77 9.10 -9.68 -2.95
CA MET A 77 8.69 -10.21 -1.64
C MET A 77 7.31 -10.90 -1.69
N ALA A 78 6.33 -10.31 -2.39
CA ALA A 78 5.00 -10.90 -2.56
C ALA A 78 5.03 -12.20 -3.39
N LYS A 79 5.94 -12.31 -4.37
CA LYS A 79 6.17 -13.57 -5.10
C LYS A 79 6.77 -14.63 -4.17
N LEU A 80 7.73 -14.28 -3.32
CA LEU A 80 8.29 -15.21 -2.33
C LEU A 80 7.22 -15.71 -1.35
N GLN A 81 6.31 -14.84 -0.93
CA GLN A 81 5.23 -15.18 0.01
C GLN A 81 4.18 -16.11 -0.61
N GLN A 82 3.94 -16.04 -1.92
CA GLN A 82 3.06 -16.96 -2.64
C GLN A 82 3.67 -18.35 -2.86
N VAL A 83 5.00 -18.47 -2.82
CA VAL A 83 5.71 -19.75 -3.00
C VAL A 83 5.78 -20.57 -1.69
N SER A 84 5.35 -20.00 -0.55
CA SER A 84 5.31 -20.72 0.73
C SER A 84 3.93 -20.64 1.41
N PRO A 85 2.97 -21.51 1.04
CA PRO A 85 1.75 -21.74 1.81
C PRO A 85 1.73 -23.10 2.55
N ASP A 86 2.86 -23.79 2.71
CA ASP A 86 2.88 -25.09 3.38
C ASP A 86 3.91 -25.16 4.51
N VAL A 87 3.47 -25.76 5.62
CA VAL A 87 4.18 -26.13 6.85
C VAL A 87 4.11 -25.09 7.98
N VAL A 88 3.00 -25.11 8.73
CA VAL A 88 2.90 -25.78 10.05
C VAL A 88 1.46 -25.59 10.57
N ASP A 89 0.57 -26.52 10.20
CA ASP A 89 -0.48 -26.95 11.12
C ASP A 89 0.10 -28.16 11.88
N SER A 90 1.02 -27.90 12.82
CA SER A 90 1.45 -28.94 13.76
C SER A 90 0.40 -29.05 14.86
N GLY A 91 -0.76 -29.60 14.50
CA GLY A 91 -1.65 -30.22 15.47
C GLY A 91 -0.93 -31.44 16.11
N PRO A 92 -1.02 -31.65 17.43
CA PRO A 92 -0.45 -32.83 18.05
C PRO A 92 -1.38 -34.02 17.78
N ILE A 93 -0.96 -34.93 16.91
CA ILE A 93 -1.60 -36.24 16.72
C ILE A 93 -0.54 -37.29 16.98
N PHE A 94 -0.42 -37.70 18.23
CA PHE A 94 -0.10 -39.09 18.53
C PHE A 94 -1.21 -39.63 19.42
N ASP A 95 -1.96 -40.51 18.81
CA ASP A 95 -3.08 -41.25 19.36
C ASP A 95 -2.70 -42.01 20.63
N THR A 96 -3.67 -42.05 21.53
CA THR A 96 -3.64 -42.85 22.74
C THR A 96 -3.94 -44.29 22.33
N GLU A 97 -2.96 -45.20 22.42
CA GLU A 97 -3.21 -46.63 22.27
C GLU A 97 -3.50 -47.26 23.65
N PRO A 98 -4.65 -47.92 23.87
CA PRO A 98 -4.93 -48.63 25.11
C PRO A 98 -4.51 -50.10 24.99
N GLU A 99 -3.48 -50.53 25.71
CA GLU A 99 -3.21 -51.97 25.89
C GLU A 99 -4.21 -52.55 26.90
N GLN A 100 -5.18 -53.32 26.38
CA GLN A 100 -5.90 -54.34 27.13
C GLN A 100 -5.42 -55.72 26.65
N LYS A 101 -4.66 -56.45 27.49
CA LYS A 101 -4.91 -57.85 27.92
C LYS A 101 -3.71 -58.44 28.64
#